data_AF-A0A1H7LXA0-F1
#
_entry.id   AF-A0A1H7LXA0-F1
#
_cell.length_a   1.000
_cell.length_b   1.000
_cell.length_c   1.000
_cell.angle_alpha   90.00
_cell.angle_beta   90.00
_cell.angle_gamma   90.00
#
_symmetry.space_group_name_H-M   'P 1'
#
loop_
_entity.id
_entity.type
_entity.pdbx_description
1 polymer ?
#
loop_
_entity_poly.entity_id
_entity_poly.type
_entity_poly.pdbx_seq_one_letter_code
_entity_poly.pdbx_strand_id
1 'polypeptide(L)'
;MNDTTHTQWWLASLGLTLIWARLRIKDAGTAEVLDSDGNTLAYDSEDSARAALFDAEFVAYDGLDEEDALRRGFSLHEVVPPYAEDDAALRPLMVQSLGQRA
;
A
#
# COMPACT_ATOMS: atom_id res chain seq x y z
N MET A 1 -20.78 -4.14 16.72
CA MET A 1 -20.73 -3.22 15.57
C MET A 1 -19.39 -3.46 14.91
N ASN A 2 -19.38 -4.12 13.76
CA ASN A 2 -18.15 -4.30 13.01
C ASN A 2 -17.87 -2.95 12.35
N ASP A 3 -16.95 -2.19 12.94
CA ASP A 3 -16.38 -1.01 12.30
C ASP A 3 -15.91 -1.44 10.91
N THR A 4 -16.63 -1.02 9.87
CA THR A 4 -16.40 -1.55 8.52
C THR A 4 -15.33 -0.68 7.90
N THR A 5 -14.15 -0.65 8.54
CA THR A 5 -12.98 0.06 8.02
C THR A 5 -12.66 -0.52 6.64
N HIS A 6 -12.88 0.28 5.59
CA HIS A 6 -12.53 -0.12 4.23
C HIS A 6 -11.02 -0.01 4.07
N THR A 7 -10.36 -1.13 3.76
CA THR A 7 -8.91 -1.20 3.64
C THR A 7 -8.52 -1.32 2.18
N GLN A 8 -7.59 -0.47 1.74
CA GLN A 8 -7.01 -0.48 0.40
C GLN A 8 -5.49 -0.58 0.49
N TRP A 9 -4.91 -1.39 -0.38
CA TRP A 9 -3.46 -1.54 -0.49
C TRP A 9 -2.92 -0.69 -1.62
N TRP A 10 -1.80 -0.06 -1.35
CA TRP A 10 -1.08 0.82 -2.25
C TRP A 10 0.36 0.36 -2.31
N LEU A 11 0.99 0.54 -3.47
CA LEU A 11 2.40 0.23 -3.66
C LEU A 11 3.13 1.30 -4.44
N ALA A 12 4.42 1.41 -4.18
CA ALA A 12 5.38 2.12 -4.99
C ALA A 12 6.54 1.18 -5.33
N SER A 13 7.11 1.34 -6.51
CA SER A 13 8.24 0.55 -7.00
C SER A 13 9.46 1.45 -7.16
N LEU A 14 10.54 1.12 -6.46
CA LEU A 14 11.84 1.79 -6.58
C LEU A 14 12.90 0.77 -7.03
N GLY A 15 13.12 0.69 -8.35
CA GLY A 15 14.00 -0.31 -8.94
C GLY A 15 13.48 -1.72 -8.65
N LEU A 16 14.25 -2.52 -7.90
CA LEU A 16 13.88 -3.88 -7.48
C LEU A 16 13.24 -3.92 -6.09
N THR A 17 12.87 -2.77 -5.53
CA THR A 17 12.23 -2.69 -4.21
C THR A 17 10.79 -2.29 -4.39
N LEU A 18 9.87 -3.09 -3.84
CA LEU A 18 8.47 -2.77 -3.72
C LEU A 18 8.20 -2.28 -2.30
N ILE A 19 7.51 -1.16 -2.19
CA ILE A 19 7.14 -0.53 -0.92
C ILE A 19 5.62 -0.51 -0.86
N TRP A 20 5.07 -1.05 0.21
CA TRP A 20 3.64 -1.12 0.47
C TRP A 20 3.20 -0.03 1.43
N ALA A 21 1.97 0.43 1.25
CA ALA A 21 1.24 1.28 2.19
C ALA A 21 -0.20 0.78 2.30
N ARG A 22 -0.79 0.89 3.49
CA ARG A 22 -2.18 0.48 3.73
C ARG A 22 -3.03 1.69 4.08
N LEU A 23 -3.98 2.00 3.21
CA LEU A 23 -5.01 3.01 3.45
C LEU A 23 -6.21 2.35 4.15
N ARG A 24 -6.66 2.94 5.26
CA ARG A 24 -7.86 2.56 6.02
C ARG A 24 -8.82 3.74 6.04
N ILE A 25 -10.03 3.56 5.51
CA ILE A 25 -11.09 4.56 5.55
C ILE A 25 -12.02 4.21 6.69
N LYS A 26 -12.24 5.16 7.60
CA LYS A 26 -13.12 5.00 8.76
C LYS A 26 -14.54 5.44 8.42
N ASP A 27 -15.52 4.91 9.14
CA ASP A 27 -16.95 5.26 9.00
C ASP A 27 -17.24 6.77 9.13
N ALA A 28 -16.38 7.53 9.82
CA ALA A 28 -16.51 8.97 9.96
C ALA A 28 -15.99 9.79 8.76
N GLY A 29 -15.57 9.14 7.66
CA GLY A 29 -15.00 9.79 6.47
C GLY A 29 -13.52 10.17 6.59
N THR A 30 -12.93 10.00 7.78
CA THR A 30 -11.49 10.15 8.01
C THR A 30 -10.73 8.94 7.50
N ALA A 31 -9.42 9.11 7.26
CA ALA A 31 -8.58 8.03 6.75
C ALA A 31 -7.25 7.94 7.48
N GLU A 32 -6.64 6.76 7.43
CA GLU A 32 -5.31 6.48 7.98
C GLU A 32 -4.46 5.76 6.94
N VAL A 33 -3.21 6.20 6.79
CA VAL A 33 -2.20 5.49 6.00
C VAL A 33 -1.18 4.89 6.95
N LEU A 34 -1.06 3.57 6.94
CA LEU A 34 0.11 2.90 7.50
C LEU A 34 1.21 2.90 6.43
N ASP A 35 2.35 3.52 6.71
CA ASP A 35 3.52 3.52 5.84
C ASP A 35 4.48 2.36 6.16
N SER A 36 5.43 2.11 5.26
CA SER A 36 6.41 1.03 5.38
C SER A 36 7.39 1.18 6.54
N ASP A 37 7.54 2.39 7.09
CA ASP A 37 8.32 2.64 8.30
C ASP A 37 7.54 2.32 9.57
N GLY A 38 6.26 1.98 9.44
CA GLY A 38 5.36 1.63 10.53
C GLY A 38 4.66 2.84 11.16
N ASN A 39 4.73 4.03 10.56
CA ASN A 39 3.95 5.16 11.05
C ASN A 39 2.51 5.06 10.55
N THR A 40 1.57 5.44 11.40
CA THR A 40 0.17 5.63 11.01
C THR A 40 -0.10 7.13 10.90
N LEU A 41 -0.31 7.58 9.66
CA LEU A 41 -0.60 8.97 9.31
C LEU A 41 -2.11 9.15 9.23
N ALA A 42 -2.67 10.06 10.02
CA ALA A 42 -4.10 10.36 10.01
C ALA A 42 -4.42 11.52 9.06
N TYR A 43 -5.52 11.39 8.32
CA TYR A 43 -6.03 12.36 7.38
C TYR A 43 -7.50 12.67 7.69
N ASP A 44 -7.91 13.90 7.43
CA ASP A 44 -9.28 14.36 7.64
C ASP A 44 -10.27 13.70 6.67
N SER A 45 -9.79 13.25 5.51
CA SER A 45 -10.58 12.69 4.42
C SER A 45 -9.83 11.60 3.65
N GLU A 46 -10.58 10.68 3.04
CA GLU A 46 -10.08 9.68 2.07
C GLU A 46 -9.33 10.34 0.89
N ASP A 47 -9.86 11.44 0.38
CA ASP A 47 -9.29 12.17 -0.76
C ASP A 47 -7.90 12.73 -0.42
N SER A 48 -7.76 13.36 0.76
CA SER A 48 -6.48 13.88 1.26
C SER A 48 -5.44 12.77 1.43
N ALA A 49 -5.85 11.60 1.92
CA ALA A 49 -4.95 10.45 2.09
C ALA A 49 -4.49 9.88 0.73
N ARG A 50 -5.39 9.78 -0.25
CA ARG A 50 -5.04 9.36 -1.61
C ARG A 50 -4.13 10.36 -2.30
N ALA A 51 -4.40 11.66 -2.16
CA ALA A 51 -3.56 12.70 -2.71
C ALA A 51 -2.11 12.59 -2.19
N ALA A 52 -1.94 12.39 -0.88
CA ALA A 52 -0.61 12.18 -0.28
C ALA A 52 0.09 10.92 -0.82
N LEU A 53 -0.63 9.83 -1.04
CA LEU A 53 -0.09 8.60 -1.64
C LEU A 53 0.35 8.84 -3.10
N PHE A 54 -0.46 9.53 -3.90
CA PHE A 54 -0.10 9.88 -5.28
C PHE A 54 1.12 10.80 -5.37
N ASP A 55 1.23 11.80 -4.48
CA ASP A 55 2.41 12.68 -4.39
C ASP A 55 3.69 11.90 -4.05
N ALA A 56 3.55 10.80 -3.32
CA ALA A 56 4.63 9.87 -2.97
C ALA A 56 4.84 8.73 -4.00
N GLU A 57 4.28 8.87 -5.21
CA GLU A 57 4.38 7.89 -6.31
C GLU A 57 3.71 6.53 -6.05
N PHE A 58 2.85 6.43 -5.03
CA PHE A 58 2.07 5.22 -4.79
C PHE A 58 0.88 5.12 -5.74
N VAL A 59 0.53 3.89 -6.05
CA VAL A 59 -0.68 3.54 -6.82
C VAL A 59 -1.49 2.46 -6.11
N ALA A 60 -2.81 2.51 -6.31
CA ALA A 60 -3.73 1.54 -5.74
C ALA A 60 -3.49 0.16 -6.36
N TYR A 61 -3.23 -0.85 -5.52
CA TYR A 61 -2.97 -2.22 -5.97
C TYR A 61 -4.18 -2.82 -6.73
N ASP A 62 -5.39 -2.58 -6.24
CA ASP A 62 -6.63 -3.09 -6.86
C ASP A 62 -6.91 -2.45 -8.23
N GLY A 63 -6.29 -1.29 -8.51
CA GLY A 63 -6.40 -0.59 -9.80
C GLY A 63 -5.31 -0.95 -10.80
N LEU A 64 -4.36 -1.82 -10.44
CA LEU A 64 -3.28 -2.24 -11.34
C LEU A 64 -3.67 -3.46 -12.17
N ASP A 65 -3.35 -3.41 -13.45
CA ASP A 65 -3.24 -4.59 -14.30
C ASP A 65 -1.77 -5.01 -14.50
N GLU A 66 -1.56 -6.18 -15.12
CA GLU A 66 -0.21 -6.72 -15.36
C GLU A 66 0.64 -5.82 -16.25
N GLU A 67 0.05 -5.15 -17.26
CA GLU A 67 0.81 -4.25 -18.13
C GLU A 67 1.32 -3.03 -17.35
N ASP A 68 0.50 -2.49 -16.45
CA ASP A 68 0.87 -1.40 -15.58
C ASP A 68 1.93 -1.76 -14.53
N ALA A 69 1.87 -2.98 -14.00
CA ALA A 69 2.91 -3.52 -13.13
C ALA A 69 4.25 -3.70 -13.87
N LEU A 70 4.21 -4.27 -15.08
CA LEU A 70 5.41 -4.50 -15.89
C LEU A 70 6.09 -3.19 -16.28
N ARG A 71 5.33 -2.14 -16.61
CA ARG A 71 5.87 -0.78 -16.86
C ARG A 71 6.58 -0.20 -15.64
N ARG A 72 6.18 -0.61 -14.44
CA ARG A 72 6.79 -0.23 -13.15
C ARG A 72 7.95 -1.13 -12.75
N GLY A 73 8.21 -2.21 -13.51
CA GLY A 73 9.36 -3.09 -13.32
C GLY A 73 9.10 -4.31 -12.44
N PHE A 74 7.84 -4.71 -12.26
CA PHE A 74 7.47 -5.91 -11.50
C PHE A 74 6.32 -6.67 -12.16
N SER A 75 6.17 -7.96 -11.89
CA SER A 75 4.98 -8.72 -12.30
C SER A 75 3.93 -8.67 -11.20
N LEU A 76 2.69 -8.34 -11.55
CA LEU A 76 1.58 -8.29 -10.59
C LEU A 76 1.28 -9.68 -10.03
N HIS A 77 1.48 -10.73 -10.84
CA HIS A 77 1.30 -12.12 -10.42
C HIS A 77 2.31 -12.61 -9.37
N GLU A 78 3.43 -11.92 -9.19
CA GLU A 78 4.49 -12.31 -8.26
C GLU A 78 4.40 -11.59 -6.91
N VAL A 79 3.49 -10.63 -6.79
CA VAL A 79 3.36 -9.78 -5.61
C VAL A 79 1.94 -9.86 -5.08
N VAL A 80 1.81 -9.86 -3.76
CA VAL A 80 0.52 -9.79 -3.09
C VAL A 80 0.65 -8.82 -1.92
N PRO A 81 -0.44 -8.15 -1.52
CA PRO A 81 -0.39 -7.30 -0.35
C PRO A 81 0.05 -8.08 0.89
N PRO A 82 0.92 -7.51 1.74
CA PRO A 82 1.39 -8.20 2.91
C PRO A 82 0.26 -8.41 3.91
N TYR A 83 0.34 -9.51 4.65
CA TYR A 83 -0.63 -9.87 5.68
C TYR A 83 0.09 -10.22 6.98
N ALA A 84 -0.39 -9.67 8.09
CA ALA A 84 0.07 -9.96 9.44
C ALA A 84 -1.07 -9.75 10.44
N GLU A 85 -0.90 -10.27 11.66
CA GLU A 85 -1.92 -10.18 12.72
C GLU A 85 -2.05 -8.75 13.30
N ASP A 86 -0.99 -7.95 13.22
CA ASP A 86 -0.94 -6.58 13.71
C ASP A 86 -0.01 -5.69 12.87
N ASP A 87 -0.13 -4.37 13.05
CA ASP A 87 0.60 -3.37 12.25
C ASP A 87 2.12 -3.43 12.50
N ALA A 88 2.57 -3.86 13.69
CA ALA A 88 4.00 -3.98 14.00
C ALA A 88 4.62 -5.21 13.30
N ALA A 89 3.89 -6.31 13.23
CA ALA A 89 4.25 -7.48 12.45
C ALA A 89 4.15 -7.25 10.93
N LEU A 90 3.31 -6.30 10.52
CA LEU A 90 3.15 -5.92 9.12
C LEU A 90 4.33 -5.10 8.59
N ARG A 91 4.86 -4.18 9.40
CA ARG A 91 5.99 -3.29 9.04
C ARG A 91 7.14 -3.99 8.29
N PRO A 92 7.76 -5.09 8.78
CA PRO A 92 8.87 -5.73 8.09
C PRO A 92 8.49 -6.36 6.74
N LEU A 93 7.19 -6.60 6.47
CA LEU A 93 6.69 -7.15 5.21
C LEU A 93 6.31 -6.05 4.20
N MET A 94 6.25 -4.80 4.64
CA MET A 94 5.86 -3.67 3.79
C MET A 94 6.99 -3.19 2.86
N VAL A 95 8.19 -3.74 2.99
CA VAL A 95 9.28 -3.53 2.02
C VAL A 95 9.73 -4.89 1.50
N GLN A 96 9.53 -5.13 0.20
CA GLN A 96 9.85 -6.39 -0.45
C GLN A 96 10.89 -6.17 -1.54
N SER A 97 11.99 -6.92 -1.51
CA SER A 97 12.90 -7.00 -2.65
C SER A 97 12.34 -7.98 -3.68
N LEU A 98 12.06 -7.47 -4.88
CA LEU A 98 11.75 -8.27 -6.05
C LEU A 98 13.08 -8.86 -6.51
N GLY A 99 13.32 -10.13 -6.19
CA GLY A 99 14.56 -10.79 -6.54
C GLY A 99 14.87 -10.59 -8.02
N GLN A 100 16.15 -10.38 -8.38
CA GLN A 100 16.56 -10.60 -9.76
C GLN A 100 16.31 -12.07 -10.03
N ARG A 101 15.26 -12.41 -10.79
CA ARG A 101 15.11 -13.78 -11.28
C ARG A 101 16.39 -14.09 -12.07
N ALA A 102 17.17 -15.04 -11.54
CA ALA A 102 18.33 -15.64 -12.18
C ALA A 102 17.88 -16.50 -13.37
#